data_AF-A0A2V9C0F8-F1
#
_entry.id   AF-A0A2V9C0F8-F1
#
_cell.length_a   1.000
_cell.length_b   1.000
_cell.length_c   1.000
_cell.angle_alpha   90.00
_cell.angle_beta   90.00
_cell.angle_gamma   90.00
#
_symmetry.space_group_name_H-M   'P 1'
#
loop_
_entity.id
_entity.type
_entity.pdbx_description
1 polymer ?
#
loop_
_entity_poly.entity_id
_entity_poly.type
_entity_poly.pdbx_seq_one_letter_code
_entity_poly.pdbx_strand_id
1 'polypeptide(L)'
;MILTSIWLIITATTTGQEPRKTTPADGHDIHVVAPHVVEGKVMGPYHHYCKGVSDEVLECLIYESTDPKALMVQVEYFIAKSVSRPNVPLSTWNKYYHDHAVEIASGHVQVLDRPEAEAKKIAEVAAQTDGIIFHLWWPHGAKAPNGEVKHPQSISHKPRTE
;
A
#
# COMPACT_ATOMS: atom_id res chain seq x y z
N MET A 1 -36.99 36.30 15.42
CA MET A 1 -36.91 35.05 14.62
C MET A 1 -36.77 33.88 15.59
N ILE A 2 -37.84 33.12 15.79
CA ILE A 2 -37.82 31.92 16.63
C ILE A 2 -37.53 30.75 15.68
N LEU A 3 -36.32 30.21 15.74
CA LEU A 3 -35.94 29.00 15.01
C LEU A 3 -36.46 27.79 15.78
N THR A 4 -37.63 27.28 15.42
CA THR A 4 -38.11 25.98 15.90
C THR A 4 -37.36 24.88 15.15
N SER A 5 -36.31 24.33 15.78
CA SER A 5 -35.62 23.14 15.29
C SER A 5 -36.51 21.92 15.52
N ILE A 6 -37.09 21.38 14.44
CA ILE A 6 -37.81 20.12 14.44
C ILE A 6 -36.78 19.00 14.63
N TRP A 7 -36.77 18.37 15.80
CA TRP A 7 -36.02 17.14 16.05
C TRP A 7 -36.80 15.96 15.46
N LEU A 8 -36.29 15.41 14.36
CA LEU A 8 -36.79 14.16 13.81
C LEU A 8 -36.21 13.00 14.63
N ILE A 9 -36.99 12.48 15.58
CA ILE A 9 -36.61 11.26 16.32
C ILE A 9 -36.87 10.08 15.39
N ILE A 10 -35.82 9.59 14.72
CA ILE A 10 -35.85 8.32 14.00
C ILE A 10 -35.60 7.22 15.02
N THR A 11 -36.65 6.53 15.44
CA THR A 11 -36.52 5.25 16.16
C THR A 11 -36.04 4.18 15.18
N ALA A 12 -34.73 3.95 15.14
CA ALA A 12 -34.15 2.85 14.38
C ALA A 12 -34.44 1.53 15.11
N THR A 13 -35.38 0.76 14.58
CA THR A 13 -35.55 -0.65 14.95
C THR A 13 -34.30 -1.41 14.53
N THR A 14 -33.55 -1.95 15.49
CA THR A 14 -32.41 -2.85 15.24
C THR A 14 -32.94 -4.20 14.78
N THR A 15 -33.30 -4.31 13.50
CA THR A 15 -33.41 -5.61 12.84
C THR A 15 -32.00 -6.18 12.70
N GLY A 16 -31.79 -7.39 13.19
CA GLY A 16 -30.50 -8.10 13.09
C GLY A 16 -29.99 -8.04 11.66
N GLN A 17 -28.88 -7.33 11.47
CA GLN A 17 -28.31 -7.10 10.16
C GLN A 17 -27.60 -8.39 9.76
N GLU A 18 -28.04 -9.01 8.65
CA GLU A 18 -27.38 -10.18 8.06
C GLU A 18 -25.86 -9.94 7.94
N PRO A 19 -25.02 -10.96 8.16
CA PRO A 19 -23.58 -10.82 8.07
C PRO A 19 -23.20 -10.21 6.71
N ARG A 20 -22.45 -9.11 6.74
CA ARG A 20 -22.00 -8.45 5.52
C ARG A 20 -21.18 -9.44 4.69
N LYS A 21 -21.57 -9.65 3.42
CA LYS A 21 -20.78 -10.41 2.46
C LYS A 21 -19.43 -9.72 2.24
N THR A 22 -18.36 -10.50 2.21
CA THR A 22 -17.03 -10.01 1.83
C THR A 22 -17.05 -9.47 0.40
N THR A 23 -16.25 -8.43 0.18
CA THR A 23 -16.13 -7.66 -1.05
C THR A 23 -14.65 -7.54 -1.42
N PRO A 24 -14.32 -7.17 -2.67
CA PRO A 24 -12.93 -6.94 -3.05
C PRO A 24 -12.21 -5.86 -2.24
N ALA A 25 -12.91 -4.95 -1.55
CA ALA A 25 -12.26 -3.95 -0.71
C ALA A 25 -11.76 -4.51 0.64
N ASP A 26 -12.26 -5.67 1.05
CA ASP A 26 -11.93 -6.29 2.33
C ASP A 26 -10.60 -7.08 2.24
N GLY A 27 -9.95 -7.32 3.39
CA GLY A 27 -8.78 -8.21 3.49
C GLY A 27 -7.41 -7.54 3.46
N HIS A 28 -7.32 -6.20 3.42
CA HIS A 28 -6.06 -5.44 3.51
C HIS A 28 -5.51 -5.44 4.96
N ASP A 29 -5.15 -6.62 5.47
CA ASP A 29 -4.81 -6.87 6.87
C ASP A 29 -3.31 -7.10 7.10
N ILE A 30 -2.49 -7.10 6.04
CA ILE A 30 -1.04 -7.13 6.13
C ILE A 30 -0.55 -5.69 6.24
N HIS A 31 -0.03 -5.29 7.40
CA HIS A 31 0.48 -3.94 7.62
C HIS A 31 2.01 -3.93 7.51
N VAL A 32 2.52 -3.20 6.52
CA VAL A 32 3.95 -2.99 6.30
C VAL A 32 4.26 -1.50 6.37
N VAL A 33 5.42 -1.14 6.92
CA VAL A 33 5.91 0.24 6.94
C VAL A 33 7.27 0.32 6.26
N ALA A 34 7.42 1.29 5.37
CA ALA A 34 8.69 1.57 4.67
C ALA A 34 8.76 3.05 4.23
N PRO A 35 9.95 3.67 4.23
CA PRO A 35 10.17 4.96 3.59
C PRO A 35 10.40 4.80 2.07
N HIS A 36 9.95 5.76 1.27
CA HIS A 36 10.12 5.73 -0.20
C HIS A 36 10.99 6.89 -0.68
N VAL A 37 11.64 6.71 -1.83
CA VAL A 37 12.24 7.80 -2.62
C VAL A 37 11.21 8.27 -3.65
N VAL A 38 10.70 9.48 -3.47
CA VAL A 38 9.72 10.12 -4.38
C VAL A 38 10.39 11.34 -5.00
N GLU A 39 10.52 11.37 -6.33
CA GLU A 39 11.20 12.45 -7.07
C GLU A 39 12.57 12.82 -6.46
N GLY A 40 13.37 11.79 -6.09
CA GLY A 40 14.71 11.94 -5.53
C GLY A 40 14.77 12.31 -4.05
N LYS A 41 13.64 12.39 -3.34
CA LYS A 41 13.60 12.70 -1.90
C LYS A 41 13.10 11.50 -1.10
N VAL A 42 13.76 11.21 0.02
CA VAL A 42 13.24 10.24 0.99
C VAL A 42 12.04 10.84 1.71
N MET A 43 10.91 10.13 1.69
CA MET A 43 9.63 10.52 2.26
C MET A 43 9.00 9.34 3.01
N GLY A 44 7.98 9.62 3.82
CA GLY A 44 7.34 8.64 4.71
C GLY A 44 7.81 8.75 6.17
N PRO A 45 7.73 7.67 6.95
CA PRO A 45 7.36 6.31 6.54
C PRO A 45 5.93 6.24 5.97
N TYR A 46 5.73 5.38 4.98
CA TYR A 46 4.42 5.10 4.41
C TYR A 46 3.87 3.79 4.98
N HIS A 47 2.56 3.76 5.19
CA HIS A 47 1.85 2.63 5.76
C HIS A 47 1.12 1.87 4.66
N HIS A 48 1.59 0.67 4.38
CA HIS A 48 1.05 -0.25 3.40
C HIS A 48 0.07 -1.19 4.09
N TYR A 49 -1.18 -1.18 3.63
CA TYR A 49 -2.18 -2.18 3.99
C TYR A 49 -2.41 -3.06 2.78
N CYS A 50 -1.85 -4.26 2.83
CA CYS A 50 -1.80 -5.19 1.73
C CYS A 50 -2.76 -6.37 1.93
N LYS A 51 -3.17 -6.97 0.81
CA LYS A 51 -3.87 -8.25 0.80
C LYS A 51 -3.34 -9.14 -0.32
N GLY A 52 -3.47 -10.45 -0.14
CA GLY A 52 -3.28 -11.41 -1.22
C GLY A 52 -4.44 -11.36 -2.21
N VAL A 53 -4.12 -11.24 -3.50
CA VAL A 53 -5.06 -11.37 -4.62
C VAL A 53 -4.97 -12.76 -5.25
N SER A 54 -3.74 -13.28 -5.34
CA SER A 54 -3.41 -14.64 -5.76
C SER A 54 -2.08 -15.06 -5.12
N ASP A 55 -1.58 -16.25 -5.44
CA ASP A 55 -0.23 -16.68 -5.05
C ASP A 55 0.89 -15.83 -5.70
N GLU A 56 0.56 -15.03 -6.72
CA GLU A 56 1.51 -14.24 -7.51
C GLU A 56 1.40 -12.74 -7.28
N VAL A 57 0.31 -12.27 -6.65
CA VAL A 57 0.00 -10.83 -6.53
C VAL A 57 -0.51 -10.50 -5.15
N LEU A 58 0.14 -9.55 -4.49
CA LEU A 58 -0.47 -8.78 -3.41
C LEU A 58 -0.75 -7.36 -3.93
N GLU A 59 -1.83 -6.76 -3.46
CA GLU A 59 -2.15 -5.35 -3.71
C GLU A 59 -2.20 -4.58 -2.39
N CYS A 60 -1.66 -3.36 -2.40
CA CYS A 60 -1.52 -2.54 -1.21
C CYS A 60 -2.15 -1.15 -1.40
N LEU A 61 -2.89 -0.73 -0.39
CA LEU A 61 -3.30 0.66 -0.21
C LEU A 61 -2.26 1.34 0.69
N ILE A 62 -1.73 2.49 0.27
CA ILE A 62 -0.62 3.14 0.96
C ILE A 62 -1.01 4.53 1.46
N TYR A 63 -0.84 4.75 2.75
CA TYR A 63 -1.25 5.94 3.49
C TYR A 63 -0.05 6.65 4.13
N GLU A 64 -0.21 7.94 4.42
CA GLU A 64 0.81 8.76 5.11
C GLU A 64 0.94 8.45 6.60
N SER A 65 -0.06 7.82 7.21
CA SER A 65 -0.07 7.47 8.63
C SER A 65 -1.10 6.38 8.93
N THR A 66 -1.17 5.93 10.18
CA THR A 66 -2.20 5.00 10.68
C THR A 66 -3.48 5.68 11.18
N ASP A 67 -3.62 7.01 11.03
CA ASP A 67 -4.86 7.70 11.38
C ASP A 67 -6.03 7.10 10.57
N PRO A 68 -7.17 6.73 11.19
CA PRO A 68 -8.33 6.19 10.47
C PRO A 68 -8.89 7.11 9.36
N LYS A 69 -8.50 8.39 9.34
CA LYS A 69 -8.84 9.38 8.30
C LYS A 69 -7.62 9.77 7.44
N ALA A 70 -6.52 9.03 7.54
CA ALA A 70 -5.34 9.26 6.71
C ALA A 70 -5.69 9.21 5.23
N LEU A 71 -5.06 10.08 4.46
CA LEU A 71 -5.24 10.12 3.02
C LEU A 71 -4.46 8.97 2.38
N MET A 72 -5.13 8.21 1.50
CA MET A 72 -4.43 7.27 0.62
C MET A 72 -3.72 8.08 -0.46
N VAL A 73 -2.41 7.91 -0.57
CA VAL A 73 -1.56 8.69 -1.49
C VAL A 73 -0.93 7.84 -2.58
N GLN A 74 -0.83 6.53 -2.33
CA GLN A 74 -0.14 5.59 -3.20
C GLN A 74 -0.92 4.26 -3.27
N VAL A 75 -0.68 3.52 -4.34
CA VAL A 75 -1.01 2.09 -4.44
C VAL A 75 0.24 1.35 -4.87
N GLU A 76 0.34 0.09 -4.46
CA GLU A 76 1.42 -0.79 -4.88
C GLU A 76 0.92 -2.18 -5.22
N TYR A 77 1.58 -2.80 -6.20
CA TYR A 77 1.49 -4.22 -6.44
C TYR A 77 2.80 -4.90 -6.10
N PHE A 78 2.71 -5.97 -5.31
CA PHE A 78 3.81 -6.90 -5.09
C PHE A 78 3.58 -8.03 -6.08
N ILE A 79 4.45 -8.11 -7.07
CA ILE A 79 4.33 -9.11 -8.14
C ILE A 79 5.41 -10.16 -7.93
N ALA A 80 5.04 -11.44 -7.90
CA ALA A 80 6.00 -12.53 -7.82
C ALA A 80 7.11 -12.36 -8.86
N LYS A 81 8.36 -12.59 -8.44
CA LYS A 81 9.54 -12.46 -9.31
C LYS A 81 9.45 -13.37 -10.54
N SER A 82 8.80 -14.52 -10.41
CA SER A 82 8.50 -15.45 -11.51
C SER A 82 7.59 -14.83 -12.58
N VAL A 83 6.80 -13.81 -12.24
CA VAL A 83 5.90 -13.09 -13.14
C VAL A 83 6.53 -11.79 -13.63
N SER A 84 7.02 -10.93 -12.74
CA SER A 84 7.56 -9.61 -13.12
C SER A 84 8.78 -9.72 -14.03
N ARG A 85 9.74 -10.60 -13.68
CA ARG A 85 11.05 -10.66 -14.34
C ARG A 85 11.02 -11.11 -15.80
N PRO A 86 10.24 -12.13 -16.20
CA PRO A 86 10.15 -12.51 -17.62
C PRO A 86 9.17 -11.64 -18.43
N ASN A 87 8.20 -10.97 -17.80
CA ASN A 87 7.14 -10.23 -18.53
C ASN A 87 7.39 -8.72 -18.62
N VAL A 88 8.33 -8.17 -17.84
CA VAL A 88 8.66 -6.74 -17.84
C VAL A 88 10.06 -6.53 -18.41
N PRO A 89 10.24 -5.70 -19.46
CA PRO A 89 11.57 -5.38 -19.98
C PRO A 89 12.49 -4.83 -18.89
N LEU A 90 13.77 -5.24 -18.88
CA LEU A 90 14.73 -4.85 -17.86
C LEU A 90 14.83 -3.32 -17.65
N SER A 91 14.78 -2.54 -18.74
CA SER A 91 14.79 -1.08 -18.68
C SER A 91 13.55 -0.50 -18.00
N THR A 92 12.38 -1.12 -18.21
CA THR A 92 11.13 -0.75 -17.53
C THR A 92 11.16 -1.14 -16.06
N TRP A 93 11.67 -2.34 -15.75
CA TRP A 93 11.83 -2.80 -14.37
C TRP A 93 12.76 -1.85 -13.61
N ASN A 94 13.96 -1.58 -14.13
CA ASN A 94 14.94 -0.69 -13.49
C ASN A 94 14.44 0.75 -13.31
N LYS A 95 13.41 1.15 -14.05
CA LYS A 95 12.84 2.50 -13.95
C LYS A 95 11.72 2.60 -12.90
N TYR A 96 10.92 1.55 -12.73
CA TYR A 96 9.66 1.63 -11.98
C TYR A 96 9.50 0.59 -10.86
N TYR A 97 10.24 -0.51 -10.92
CA TYR A 97 10.16 -1.60 -9.96
C TYR A 97 11.33 -1.57 -8.97
N HIS A 98 11.15 -2.21 -7.82
CA HIS A 98 12.22 -2.49 -6.89
C HIS A 98 12.12 -3.92 -6.36
N ASP A 99 13.25 -4.47 -5.89
CA ASP A 99 13.32 -5.84 -5.37
C ASP A 99 13.06 -5.82 -3.85
N HIS A 100 11.98 -6.45 -3.40
CA HIS A 100 11.63 -6.48 -1.98
C HIS A 100 12.62 -7.28 -1.12
N ALA A 101 13.33 -8.27 -1.68
CA ALA A 101 14.38 -8.95 -0.91
C ALA A 101 15.54 -8.01 -0.58
N VAL A 102 15.91 -7.15 -1.54
CA VAL A 102 16.95 -6.13 -1.32
C VAL A 102 16.50 -5.13 -0.26
N GLU A 103 15.24 -4.70 -0.34
CA GLU A 103 14.68 -3.75 0.61
C GLU A 103 14.55 -4.31 2.02
N ILE A 104 14.02 -5.52 2.17
CA ILE A 104 13.92 -6.19 3.47
C ILE A 104 15.31 -6.38 4.08
N ALA A 105 16.29 -6.83 3.28
CA ALA A 105 17.67 -7.02 3.74
C ALA A 105 18.35 -5.72 4.18
N SER A 106 17.89 -4.55 3.71
CA SER A 106 18.41 -3.25 4.14
C SER A 106 17.91 -2.81 5.52
N GLY A 107 16.86 -3.45 6.05
CA GLY A 107 16.25 -3.11 7.35
C GLY A 107 15.29 -1.91 7.30
N HIS A 108 14.92 -1.44 6.11
CA HIS A 108 13.98 -0.32 5.94
C HIS A 108 12.49 -0.74 5.99
N VAL A 109 12.21 -2.05 5.91
CA VAL A 109 10.84 -2.61 5.95
C VAL A 109 10.55 -3.22 7.31
N GLN A 110 9.38 -2.95 7.86
CA GLN A 110 8.88 -3.64 9.05
C GLN A 110 7.45 -4.11 8.82
N VAL A 111 7.15 -5.35 9.20
CA VAL A 111 5.77 -5.85 9.28
C VAL A 111 5.25 -5.51 10.69
N LEU A 112 4.12 -4.81 10.75
CA LEU A 112 3.49 -4.37 11.99
C LEU A 112 2.26 -5.22 12.32
N ASP A 113 1.76 -5.08 13.54
CA ASP A 113 0.49 -5.66 14.02
C ASP A 113 0.38 -7.19 13.92
N ARG A 114 1.51 -7.89 13.88
CA ARG A 114 1.60 -9.35 13.83
C ARG A 114 2.64 -9.87 14.83
N PRO A 115 2.46 -11.08 15.40
CA PRO A 115 3.51 -11.75 16.15
C PRO A 115 4.78 -11.93 15.29
N GLU A 116 5.96 -11.91 15.91
CA GLU A 116 7.25 -11.97 15.22
C GLU A 116 7.37 -13.14 14.22
N ALA A 117 6.89 -14.33 14.60
CA ALA A 117 6.92 -15.50 13.75
C ALA A 117 6.05 -15.36 12.48
N GLU A 118 4.95 -14.62 12.57
CA GLU A 118 4.06 -14.34 11.43
C GLU A 118 4.62 -13.19 10.58
N ALA A 119 5.12 -12.13 11.21
CA ALA A 119 5.85 -11.05 10.55
C ALA A 119 7.01 -11.57 9.70
N LYS A 120 7.78 -12.53 10.23
CA LYS A 120 8.87 -13.18 9.49
C LYS A 120 8.37 -13.93 8.25
N LYS A 121 7.28 -14.69 8.37
CA LYS A 121 6.69 -15.40 7.22
C LYS A 121 6.18 -14.44 6.14
N ILE A 122 5.53 -13.34 6.55
CA ILE A 122 5.09 -12.28 5.62
C ILE A 122 6.30 -11.69 4.89
N ALA A 123 7.38 -11.38 5.60
CA ALA A 123 8.62 -10.88 5.00
C ALA A 123 9.26 -11.91 4.05
N GLU A 124 9.23 -13.19 4.38
CA GLU A 124 9.74 -14.27 3.51
C GLU A 124 8.95 -14.36 2.20
N VAL A 125 7.62 -14.22 2.23
CA VAL A 125 6.78 -14.17 1.03
C VAL A 125 7.04 -12.88 0.24
N ALA A 126 7.05 -11.72 0.90
CA ALA A 126 7.32 -10.43 0.26
C ALA A 126 8.69 -10.43 -0.45
N ALA A 127 9.72 -11.05 0.14
CA ALA A 127 11.05 -11.16 -0.47
C ALA A 127 11.05 -11.92 -1.82
N GLN A 128 10.01 -12.69 -2.14
CA GLN A 128 9.87 -13.36 -3.44
C GLN A 128 9.18 -12.51 -4.51
N THR A 129 8.93 -11.22 -4.24
CA THR A 129 8.21 -10.31 -5.12
C THR A 129 9.06 -9.09 -5.49
N ASP A 130 8.70 -8.44 -6.60
CA ASP A 130 9.16 -7.09 -6.95
C ASP A 130 7.97 -6.12 -6.78
N GLY A 131 8.24 -4.93 -6.24
CA GLY A 131 7.25 -3.89 -5.97
C GLY A 131 7.19 -2.82 -7.07
N ILE A 132 6.00 -2.38 -7.43
CA ILE A 132 5.77 -1.21 -8.29
C ILE A 132 4.74 -0.28 -7.64
N ILE A 133 5.18 0.95 -7.34
CA ILE A 133 4.38 1.94 -6.63
C ILE A 133 3.89 3.01 -7.61
N PHE A 134 2.61 3.37 -7.49
CA PHE A 134 2.01 4.51 -8.17
C PHE A 134 1.59 5.54 -7.13
N HIS A 135 2.24 6.71 -7.13
CA HIS A 135 1.87 7.84 -6.29
C HIS A 135 0.87 8.70 -7.02
N LEU A 136 -0.33 8.79 -6.45
CA LEU A 136 -1.51 9.37 -7.10
C LEU A 136 -1.83 10.77 -6.56
N TRP A 137 -1.31 11.16 -5.39
CA TRP A 137 -1.54 12.47 -4.78
C TRP A 137 -0.38 13.46 -4.99
N TRP A 138 -0.31 14.08 -6.17
CA TRP A 138 0.77 15.00 -6.53
C TRP A 138 0.30 16.42 -6.91
N PRO A 139 1.05 17.50 -6.57
CA PRO A 139 2.25 17.52 -5.71
C PRO A 139 1.94 17.20 -4.24
N HIS A 140 2.94 16.75 -3.49
CA HIS A 140 2.77 16.47 -2.06
C HIS A 140 2.20 17.69 -1.31
N GLY A 141 1.18 17.47 -0.48
CA GLY A 141 0.46 18.55 0.23
C GLY A 141 -0.52 19.36 -0.64
N ALA A 142 -0.76 18.96 -1.90
CA ALA A 142 -1.79 19.58 -2.72
C ALA A 142 -3.18 19.35 -2.11
N LYS A 143 -4.11 20.29 -2.37
CA LYS A 143 -5.52 20.16 -1.97
C LYS A 143 -6.30 19.14 -2.81
N ALA A 144 -5.81 18.84 -4.01
CA ALA A 144 -6.34 17.85 -4.93
C ALA A 144 -5.21 17.37 -5.86
N PRO A 145 -5.24 16.10 -6.33
CA PRO A 145 -4.24 15.59 -7.25
C PRO A 145 -4.40 16.23 -8.63
N ASN A 146 -3.28 16.49 -9.31
CA ASN A 146 -3.28 17.13 -10.63
C ASN A 146 -3.28 16.14 -11.81
N GLY A 147 -3.32 14.83 -11.54
CA GLY A 147 -3.29 13.76 -12.55
C GLY A 147 -1.89 13.27 -12.92
N GLU A 148 -0.82 13.89 -12.41
CA GLU A 148 0.52 13.31 -12.52
C GLU A 148 0.66 12.08 -11.62
N VAL A 149 1.20 11.00 -12.17
CA VAL A 149 1.54 9.79 -11.43
C VAL A 149 3.05 9.70 -11.28
N LYS A 150 3.52 9.70 -10.04
CA LYS A 150 4.94 9.43 -9.74
C LYS A 150 5.13 7.95 -9.46
N HIS A 151 6.38 7.49 -9.60
CA HIS A 151 6.75 6.10 -9.37
C HIS A 151 7.82 6.05 -8.28
N PRO A 152 7.43 6.04 -7.00
CA PRO A 152 8.36 5.91 -5.90
C PRO A 152 9.24 4.66 -6.00
N GLN A 153 10.40 4.72 -5.36
CA GLN A 153 11.34 3.60 -5.27
C GLN A 153 11.72 3.31 -3.83
N SER A 154 12.14 2.08 -3.57
CA SER A 154 12.86 1.75 -2.35
C SER A 154 14.10 2.64 -2.19
N ILE A 155 14.42 3.05 -0.95
CA ILE A 155 15.72 3.67 -0.62
C ILE A 155 16.89 2.79 -1.06
N SER A 156 16.71 1.47 -0.98
CA SER A 156 17.75 0.48 -1.25
C SER A 156 17.78 0.00 -2.70
N HIS A 157 17.02 0.64 -3.60
CA HIS A 157 16.88 0.21 -4.99
C HIS A 157 18.24 -0.02 -5.66
N LYS A 158 18.38 -1.18 -6.29
CA LYS A 158 19.53 -1.55 -7.11
C LYS A 158 19.03 -1.99 -8.48
N PRO A 159 19.51 -1.36 -9.57
CA PRO A 159 19.20 -1.82 -10.91
C PRO A 159 19.62 -3.28 -11.09
N ARG A 160 18.73 -4.07 -11.69
CA ARG A 160 19.04 -5.40 -12.19
C ARG A 160 19.94 -5.31 -13.43
N THR A 161 20.81 -6.30 -13.59
CA THR A 161 21.66 -6.46 -14.78
C THR A 161 21.11 -7.45 -15.79
N GLU A 162 20.15 -8.28 -15.38
CA GLU A 162 19.45 -9.30 -16.16
C GLU A 162 18.00 -9.45 -15.69
#